data_AF-A0A3P8DEZ6-F1
#
_entry.id   AF-A0A3P8DEZ6-F1
#
_cell.length_a   1.000
_cell.length_b   1.000
_cell.length_c   1.000
_cell.angle_alpha   90.00
_cell.angle_beta   90.00
_cell.angle_gamma   90.00
#
_symmetry.space_group_name_H-M   'P 1'
#
loop_
_entity.id
_entity.type
_entity.pdbx_description
1 polymer ?
#
loop_
_entity_poly.entity_id
_entity_poly.type
_entity_poly.pdbx_seq_one_letter_code
_entity_poly.pdbx_strand_id
1 'polypeptide(L)'
;MVAFEQIIANSLKNYIACSRKLGGNIQSQSLCVQNAFGFVRDLIELSNIYSKPTEVDMDIHLKPLHYKMIEIANFRVGAMSVRKCQLSTIADSVLILNWVGSSSASQYVKELKDSTWLNANKVFQYCRESLPEHVEWLRSWLSCLDELCVVVGEHFPYGLKWNKNGPKLPLPTVEIRPIQPLQEVRTNTHERTSKKALHPKLSVQSQPDPVDVTKLFAELANAHKNLRHISVSDIL
;
A
#
# COMPACT_ATOMS: atom_id res chain seq x y z
N MET A 1 -3.81 -16.81 -11.90
CA MET A 1 -2.52 -17.25 -11.33
C MET A 1 -1.36 -16.78 -12.21
N VAL A 2 -1.11 -17.45 -13.35
CA VAL A 2 0.05 -17.23 -14.23
C VAL A 2 0.26 -15.76 -14.63
N ALA A 3 -0.79 -15.09 -15.12
CA ALA A 3 -0.70 -13.69 -15.52
C ALA A 3 -0.32 -12.75 -14.36
N PHE A 4 -0.79 -13.03 -13.14
CA PHE A 4 -0.41 -12.26 -11.95
C PHE A 4 1.04 -12.55 -11.53
N GLU A 5 1.49 -13.80 -11.64
CA GLU A 5 2.89 -14.16 -11.38
C GLU A 5 3.85 -13.52 -12.37
N GLN A 6 3.43 -13.30 -13.62
CA GLN A 6 4.22 -12.56 -14.60
C GLN A 6 4.47 -11.10 -14.18
N ILE A 7 3.48 -10.43 -13.56
CA ILE A 7 3.69 -9.10 -12.97
C ILE A 7 4.79 -9.17 -11.90
N ILE A 8 4.71 -10.15 -11.00
CA ILE A 8 5.71 -10.34 -9.93
C ILE A 8 7.11 -10.59 -10.51
N ALA A 9 7.21 -11.47 -11.50
CA ALA A 9 8.47 -11.90 -12.11
C ALA A 9 9.12 -10.81 -12.98
N ASN A 10 8.32 -9.91 -13.56
CA ASN A 10 8.77 -8.92 -14.54
C ASN A 10 8.68 -7.50 -13.99
N SER A 11 7.53 -6.84 -14.09
CA SER A 11 7.38 -5.41 -13.80
C SER A 11 7.67 -5.09 -12.33
N LEU A 12 7.15 -5.88 -11.39
CA LEU A 12 7.45 -5.70 -9.97
C LEU A 12 8.94 -5.91 -9.68
N LYS A 13 9.55 -6.96 -10.25
CA LYS A 13 10.99 -7.21 -10.11
C LYS A 13 11.82 -6.03 -10.63
N ASN A 14 11.41 -5.42 -11.73
CA ASN A 14 12.04 -4.21 -12.27
C ASN A 14 11.89 -3.03 -11.29
N TYR A 15 10.69 -2.80 -10.75
CA TYR A 15 10.46 -1.77 -9.73
C TYR A 15 11.34 -1.96 -8.49
N ILE A 16 11.50 -3.19 -7.99
CA ILE A 16 12.39 -3.49 -6.87
C ILE A 16 13.86 -3.22 -7.24
N ALA A 17 14.28 -3.55 -8.47
CA ALA A 17 15.63 -3.28 -8.95
C ALA A 17 15.91 -1.77 -9.02
N CYS A 18 15.00 -0.97 -9.60
CA CYS A 18 15.11 0.49 -9.60
C CYS A 18 15.11 1.06 -8.18
N SER A 19 14.27 0.54 -7.28
CA SER A 19 14.20 0.97 -5.88
C SER A 19 15.52 0.70 -5.14
N ARG A 20 16.18 -0.42 -5.44
CA ARG A 20 17.48 -0.78 -4.87
C ARG A 20 18.58 0.19 -5.27
N LYS A 21 18.58 0.70 -6.51
CA LYS A 21 19.54 1.72 -6.96
C LYS A 21 19.46 2.99 -6.11
N LEU A 22 18.24 3.39 -5.73
CA LEU A 22 17.97 4.61 -4.95
C LEU A 22 18.21 4.44 -3.44
N GLY A 23 18.12 3.21 -2.93
CA GLY A 23 18.42 2.88 -1.53
C GLY A 23 17.47 3.50 -0.50
N GLY A 24 17.89 3.47 0.77
CA GLY A 24 17.19 4.09 1.90
C GLY A 24 15.71 3.69 2.02
N ASN A 25 14.86 4.65 2.41
CA ASN A 25 13.42 4.40 2.58
C ASN A 25 12.72 3.93 1.29
N ILE A 26 13.21 4.31 0.11
CA ILE A 26 12.63 3.87 -1.17
C ILE A 26 12.83 2.37 -1.34
N GLN A 27 14.05 1.88 -1.13
CA GLN A 27 14.32 0.44 -1.15
C GLN A 27 13.49 -0.30 -0.11
N SER A 28 13.48 0.15 1.14
CA SER A 28 12.75 -0.52 2.22
C SER A 28 11.22 -0.54 1.97
N GLN A 29 10.64 0.57 1.50
CA GLN A 29 9.22 0.63 1.12
C GLN A 29 8.92 -0.37 -0.01
N SER A 30 9.80 -0.48 -1.01
CA SER A 30 9.60 -1.40 -2.14
C SER A 30 9.57 -2.87 -1.72
N LEU A 31 10.36 -3.28 -0.71
CA LEU A 31 10.33 -4.65 -0.19
C LEU A 31 8.99 -4.95 0.52
N CYS A 32 8.42 -3.96 1.20
CA CYS A 32 7.08 -4.09 1.79
C CYS A 32 6.01 -4.21 0.70
N VAL A 33 6.13 -3.46 -0.40
CA VAL A 33 5.27 -3.61 -1.59
C VAL A 33 5.39 -5.02 -2.17
N GLN A 34 6.60 -5.57 -2.29
CA GLN A 34 6.80 -6.95 -2.75
C GLN A 34 6.06 -7.96 -1.87
N ASN A 35 6.13 -7.80 -0.55
CA ASN A 35 5.39 -8.66 0.39
C ASN A 35 3.87 -8.51 0.21
N ALA A 36 3.37 -7.30 -0.05
CA ALA A 36 1.95 -7.06 -0.33
C ALA A 36 1.48 -7.79 -1.60
N PHE A 37 2.28 -7.79 -2.67
CA PHE A 37 2.00 -8.61 -3.86
C PHE A 37 2.00 -10.11 -3.53
N GLY A 38 2.90 -10.57 -2.66
CA GLY A 38 2.92 -11.93 -2.14
C GLY A 38 1.58 -12.33 -1.50
N PHE A 39 1.04 -11.49 -0.60
CA PHE A 39 -0.27 -11.76 0.01
C PHE A 39 -1.42 -11.83 -1.00
N VAL A 40 -1.41 -10.97 -2.02
CA VAL A 40 -2.40 -11.02 -3.11
C VAL A 40 -2.27 -12.33 -3.89
N ARG A 41 -1.05 -12.75 -4.22
CA ARG A 41 -0.77 -14.03 -4.90
C ARG A 41 -1.30 -15.20 -4.07
N ASP A 42 -1.00 -15.22 -2.78
CA ASP A 42 -1.45 -16.28 -1.87
C ASP A 42 -2.99 -16.33 -1.79
N LEU A 43 -3.67 -15.17 -1.74
CA LEU A 43 -5.15 -15.13 -1.77
C LEU A 43 -5.75 -15.63 -3.09
N ILE A 44 -5.14 -15.33 -4.23
CA ILE A 44 -5.56 -15.89 -5.53
C ILE A 44 -5.39 -17.41 -5.53
N GLU A 45 -4.33 -17.93 -4.92
CA GLU A 45 -4.08 -19.37 -4.76
C GLU A 45 -5.18 -20.02 -3.90
N LEU A 46 -5.44 -19.44 -2.73
CA LEU A 46 -6.47 -19.91 -1.80
C LEU A 46 -7.86 -19.89 -2.46
N SER A 47 -8.18 -18.87 -3.27
CA SER A 47 -9.49 -18.81 -3.92
C SER A 47 -9.72 -19.96 -4.92
N ASN A 48 -8.65 -20.50 -5.52
CA ASN A 48 -8.78 -21.65 -6.42
C ASN A 48 -9.04 -22.98 -5.68
N ILE A 49 -8.70 -23.03 -4.38
CA ILE A 49 -8.79 -24.26 -3.57
C ILE A 49 -10.07 -24.26 -2.75
N TYR A 50 -10.37 -23.14 -2.07
CA TYR A 50 -11.39 -23.05 -1.04
C TYR A 50 -12.67 -22.37 -1.53
N SER A 51 -13.76 -22.60 -0.81
CA SER A 51 -15.01 -21.85 -0.98
C SER A 51 -14.88 -20.43 -0.45
N LYS A 52 -15.71 -19.53 -0.99
CA LYS A 52 -15.72 -18.11 -0.61
C LYS A 52 -15.98 -17.97 0.90
N PRO A 53 -15.08 -17.33 1.66
CA PRO A 53 -15.32 -17.05 3.07
C PRO A 53 -16.51 -16.11 3.27
N THR A 54 -17.04 -16.09 4.50
CA THR A 54 -17.98 -15.04 4.90
C THR A 54 -17.30 -13.66 4.85
N GLU A 55 -18.05 -12.56 4.82
CA GLU A 55 -17.43 -11.22 4.86
C GLU A 55 -16.51 -11.02 6.07
N VAL A 56 -16.91 -11.57 7.23
CA VAL A 56 -16.14 -11.51 8.48
C VAL A 56 -14.84 -12.31 8.36
N ASP A 57 -14.93 -13.54 7.85
CA ASP A 57 -13.74 -14.38 7.67
C ASP A 57 -12.80 -13.77 6.62
N MET A 58 -13.35 -13.20 5.54
CA MET A 58 -12.57 -12.53 4.50
C MET A 58 -11.80 -11.33 5.04
N ASP A 59 -12.39 -10.51 5.92
CA ASP A 59 -11.69 -9.41 6.59
C ASP A 59 -10.45 -9.90 7.35
N ILE A 60 -10.59 -11.02 8.08
CA ILE A 60 -9.47 -11.64 8.81
C ILE A 60 -8.35 -12.04 7.85
N HIS A 61 -8.67 -12.60 6.68
CA HIS A 61 -7.68 -12.97 5.67
C HIS A 61 -7.02 -11.77 4.98
N LEU A 62 -7.67 -10.60 4.95
CA LEU A 62 -7.11 -9.37 4.36
C LEU A 62 -6.21 -8.58 5.31
N LYS A 63 -6.31 -8.80 6.63
CA LYS A 63 -5.49 -8.11 7.64
C LYS A 63 -3.98 -8.10 7.34
N PRO A 64 -3.34 -9.21 6.92
CA PRO A 64 -1.90 -9.19 6.63
C PRO A 64 -1.53 -8.19 5.52
N LEU A 65 -2.36 -8.13 4.47
CA LEU A 65 -2.22 -7.16 3.39
C LEU A 65 -2.39 -5.73 3.91
N HIS A 66 -3.45 -5.46 4.70
CA HIS A 66 -3.71 -4.14 5.26
C HIS A 66 -2.61 -3.66 6.20
N TYR A 67 -2.07 -4.54 7.06
CA TYR A 67 -0.93 -4.21 7.90
C TYR A 67 0.31 -3.86 7.09
N LYS A 68 0.50 -4.50 5.93
CA LYS A 68 1.61 -4.18 5.04
C LYS A 68 1.41 -2.83 4.35
N MET A 69 0.18 -2.49 3.97
CA MET A 69 -0.15 -1.15 3.46
C MET A 69 0.12 -0.06 4.49
N ILE A 70 -0.18 -0.30 5.77
CA ILE A 70 0.14 0.64 6.87
C ILE A 70 1.65 0.83 7.00
N GLU A 71 2.42 -0.26 6.98
CA GLU A 71 3.88 -0.19 7.03
C GLU A 71 4.46 0.60 5.83
N ILE A 72 3.94 0.36 4.63
CA ILE A 72 4.31 1.11 3.41
C ILE A 72 4.03 2.61 3.58
N ALA A 73 2.88 2.96 4.17
CA ALA A 73 2.52 4.35 4.44
C ALA A 73 3.44 5.02 5.47
N ASN A 74 3.98 4.27 6.44
CA ASN A 74 4.85 4.82 7.48
C ASN A 74 6.20 5.31 6.93
N PHE A 75 6.68 4.82 5.78
CA PHE A 75 7.95 5.28 5.20
C PHE A 75 7.96 6.78 4.84
N ARG A 76 6.79 7.40 4.63
CA ARG A 76 6.68 8.84 4.33
C ARG A 76 6.79 9.71 5.58
N VAL A 77 6.67 9.15 6.78
CA VAL A 77 6.75 9.89 8.04
C VAL A 77 8.18 10.41 8.22
N GLY A 78 8.31 11.70 8.54
CA GLY A 78 9.62 12.36 8.65
C GLY A 78 10.33 12.65 7.33
N ALA A 79 9.84 12.14 6.19
CA ALA A 79 10.36 12.51 4.87
C ALA A 79 9.97 13.94 4.52
N MET A 80 10.84 14.64 3.79
CA MET A 80 10.64 16.02 3.36
C MET A 80 10.68 16.15 1.84
N SER A 81 10.16 17.28 1.35
CA SER A 81 10.25 17.71 -0.06
C SER A 81 9.90 16.61 -1.08
N VAL A 82 10.71 16.41 -2.12
CA VAL A 82 10.44 15.48 -3.22
C VAL A 82 10.33 14.04 -2.74
N ARG A 83 11.11 13.65 -1.72
CA ARG A 83 11.08 12.29 -1.16
C ARG A 83 9.74 12.00 -0.48
N LYS A 84 9.17 12.99 0.22
CA LYS A 84 7.81 12.86 0.79
C LYS A 84 6.79 12.61 -0.31
N CYS A 85 6.82 13.38 -1.39
CA CYS A 85 5.89 13.22 -2.52
C CYS A 85 6.02 11.84 -3.21
N GLN A 86 7.26 11.36 -3.40
CA GLN A 86 7.55 10.04 -3.97
C GLN A 86 6.99 8.92 -3.09
N LEU A 87 7.34 8.90 -1.81
CA LEU A 87 6.91 7.86 -0.87
C LEU A 87 5.39 7.89 -0.64
N SER A 88 4.79 9.09 -0.63
CA SER A 88 3.32 9.23 -0.58
C SER A 88 2.64 8.65 -1.82
N THR A 89 3.21 8.87 -3.02
CA THR A 89 2.61 8.36 -4.27
C THR A 89 2.55 6.83 -4.24
N ILE A 90 3.59 6.15 -3.75
CA ILE A 90 3.56 4.69 -3.57
C ILE A 90 2.57 4.29 -2.47
N ALA A 91 2.61 4.97 -1.32
CA ALA A 91 1.73 4.67 -0.18
C ALA A 91 0.24 4.79 -0.50
N ASP A 92 -0.15 5.81 -1.28
CA ASP A 92 -1.54 6.03 -1.63
C ASP A 92 -1.98 5.09 -2.76
N SER A 93 -1.07 4.71 -3.66
CA SER A 93 -1.37 3.84 -4.81
C SER A 93 -1.36 2.35 -4.49
N VAL A 94 -0.62 1.89 -3.46
CA VAL A 94 -0.59 0.46 -3.09
C VAL A 94 -1.97 -0.08 -2.69
N LEU A 95 -2.91 0.79 -2.32
CA LEU A 95 -4.31 0.47 -2.08
C LEU A 95 -4.94 -0.30 -3.25
N ILE A 96 -4.43 -0.15 -4.46
CA ILE A 96 -4.87 -0.90 -5.65
C ILE A 96 -4.88 -2.41 -5.44
N LEU A 97 -3.99 -2.94 -4.60
CA LEU A 97 -3.90 -4.37 -4.27
C LEU A 97 -5.10 -4.89 -3.48
N ASN A 98 -5.92 -4.00 -2.92
CA ASN A 98 -7.13 -4.36 -2.16
C ASN A 98 -8.31 -4.78 -3.06
N TRP A 99 -8.11 -4.81 -4.39
CA TRP A 99 -9.09 -5.28 -5.37
C TRP A 99 -9.59 -6.70 -5.08
N VAL A 100 -8.77 -7.53 -4.42
CA VAL A 100 -9.12 -8.90 -4.03
C VAL A 100 -10.34 -8.99 -3.11
N GLY A 101 -10.66 -7.91 -2.38
CA GLY A 101 -11.87 -7.80 -1.55
C GLY A 101 -13.05 -7.12 -2.25
N SER A 102 -12.90 -6.67 -3.50
CA SER A 102 -13.92 -5.90 -4.23
C SER A 102 -14.70 -6.80 -5.20
N SER A 103 -16.02 -6.60 -5.26
CA SER A 103 -16.90 -7.20 -6.29
C SER A 103 -16.85 -6.46 -7.63
N SER A 104 -16.20 -5.29 -7.68
CA SER A 104 -16.06 -4.44 -8.87
C SER A 104 -14.57 -4.18 -9.14
N ALA A 105 -13.77 -5.25 -9.12
CA ALA A 105 -12.31 -5.15 -9.10
C ALA A 105 -11.73 -4.45 -10.34
N SER A 106 -12.26 -4.69 -11.55
CA SER A 106 -11.76 -4.02 -12.76
C SER A 106 -11.93 -2.50 -12.70
N GLN A 107 -13.08 -2.02 -12.22
CA GLN A 107 -13.34 -0.59 -12.10
C GLN A 107 -12.47 0.01 -11.00
N TYR A 108 -12.36 -0.68 -9.86
CA TYR A 108 -11.55 -0.28 -8.73
C TYR A 108 -10.08 -0.05 -9.09
N VAL A 109 -9.45 -1.01 -9.79
CA VAL A 109 -8.03 -0.87 -10.17
C VAL A 109 -7.82 0.25 -11.19
N LYS A 110 -8.79 0.48 -12.08
CA LYS A 110 -8.72 1.55 -13.08
C LYS A 110 -8.77 2.93 -12.40
N GLU A 111 -9.70 3.16 -11.49
CA GLU A 111 -9.84 4.43 -10.76
C GLU A 111 -8.57 4.77 -9.96
N LEU A 112 -8.02 3.79 -9.23
CA LEU A 112 -6.80 3.99 -8.46
C LEU A 112 -5.58 4.23 -9.34
N LYS A 113 -5.48 3.52 -10.47
CA LYS A 113 -4.41 3.73 -11.45
C LYS A 113 -4.47 5.14 -12.03
N ASP A 114 -5.64 5.60 -12.46
CA ASP A 114 -5.83 6.94 -13.05
C ASP A 114 -5.52 8.05 -12.03
N SER A 115 -5.97 7.89 -10.78
CA SER A 115 -5.61 8.78 -9.66
C SER A 115 -4.10 8.79 -9.39
N THR A 116 -3.45 7.62 -9.44
CA THR A 116 -2.01 7.47 -9.23
C THR A 116 -1.22 8.20 -10.32
N TRP A 117 -1.61 8.04 -11.59
CA TRP A 117 -0.99 8.74 -12.72
C TRP A 117 -1.08 10.26 -12.56
N LEU A 118 -2.23 10.78 -12.12
CA LEU A 118 -2.40 12.21 -11.87
C LEU A 118 -1.43 12.74 -10.79
N ASN A 119 -1.24 11.98 -9.71
CA ASN A 119 -0.28 12.35 -8.66
C ASN A 119 1.18 12.18 -9.11
N ALA A 120 1.49 11.12 -9.85
CA ALA A 120 2.82 10.89 -10.41
C ALA A 120 3.24 12.02 -11.37
N ASN A 121 2.32 12.56 -12.16
CA ASN A 121 2.58 13.72 -13.03
C ASN A 121 3.10 14.95 -12.27
N LYS A 122 2.62 15.17 -11.04
CA LYS A 122 3.13 16.24 -10.17
C LYS A 122 4.55 15.92 -9.71
N VAL A 123 4.80 14.68 -9.26
CA VAL A 123 6.15 14.22 -8.85
C VAL A 123 7.15 14.34 -9.99
N PHE A 124 6.75 13.97 -11.20
CA PHE A 124 7.60 14.11 -12.37
C PHE A 124 8.05 15.53 -12.58
N GLN A 125 7.16 16.54 -12.46
CA GLN A 125 7.53 17.95 -12.61
C GLN A 125 8.65 18.38 -11.64
N TYR A 126 8.66 17.86 -10.41
CA TYR A 126 9.73 18.14 -9.44
C TYR A 126 11.05 17.40 -9.72
N CYS A 127 11.06 16.35 -10.56
CA CYS A 127 12.23 15.49 -10.80
C CYS A 127 12.94 15.74 -12.14
N ARG A 128 12.35 16.51 -13.08
CA ARG A 128 12.70 16.45 -14.52
C ARG A 128 14.13 16.85 -14.86
N GLU A 129 14.74 17.78 -14.13
CA GLU A 129 16.06 18.32 -14.50
C GLU A 129 17.22 17.72 -13.71
N SER A 130 16.96 17.09 -12.55
CA SER A 130 18.00 16.73 -11.59
C SER A 130 17.97 15.31 -11.05
N LEU A 131 16.89 14.53 -11.30
CA LEU A 131 16.69 13.20 -10.69
C LEU A 131 16.20 12.15 -11.71
N PRO A 132 16.97 11.84 -12.77
CA PRO A 132 16.54 10.91 -13.83
C PRO A 132 16.25 9.49 -13.31
N GLU A 133 17.05 8.98 -12.36
CA GLU A 133 16.84 7.64 -11.79
C GLU A 133 15.54 7.55 -10.97
N HIS A 134 15.10 8.65 -10.36
CA HIS A 134 13.81 8.71 -9.66
C HIS A 134 12.63 8.71 -10.62
N VAL A 135 12.79 9.32 -11.80
CA VAL A 135 11.77 9.28 -12.86
C VAL A 135 11.65 7.87 -13.42
N GLU A 136 12.78 7.20 -13.70
CA GLU A 136 12.82 5.79 -14.12
C GLU A 136 12.14 4.90 -13.08
N TRP A 137 12.49 5.06 -11.80
CA TRP A 137 11.88 4.33 -10.70
C TRP A 137 10.36 4.52 -10.63
N LEU A 138 9.85 5.75 -10.66
CA LEU A 138 8.41 5.98 -10.59
C LEU A 138 7.68 5.43 -11.82
N ARG A 139 8.27 5.51 -13.02
CA ARG A 139 7.72 4.87 -14.22
C ARG A 139 7.67 3.35 -14.11
N SER A 140 8.67 2.72 -13.51
CA SER A 140 8.66 1.28 -13.29
C SER A 140 7.49 0.85 -12.39
N TRP A 141 7.14 1.65 -11.38
CA TRP A 141 5.95 1.42 -10.56
C TRP A 141 4.65 1.57 -11.34
N LEU A 142 4.52 2.63 -12.13
CA LEU A 142 3.32 2.86 -12.95
C LEU A 142 3.10 1.73 -13.96
N SER A 143 4.18 1.20 -14.55
CA SER A 143 4.13 0.02 -15.42
C SER A 143 3.54 -1.20 -14.69
N CYS A 144 3.91 -1.44 -13.43
CA CYS A 144 3.30 -2.50 -12.62
C CYS A 144 1.78 -2.30 -12.48
N LEU A 145 1.33 -1.06 -12.28
CA LEU A 145 -0.09 -0.75 -12.11
C LEU A 145 -0.87 -0.88 -13.41
N ASP A 146 -0.27 -0.51 -14.54
CA ASP A 146 -0.86 -0.71 -15.86
C ASP A 146 -1.05 -2.21 -16.15
N GLU A 147 -0.03 -3.03 -15.93
CA GLU A 147 -0.13 -4.49 -16.08
C GLU A 147 -1.14 -5.11 -15.11
N LEU A 148 -1.17 -4.66 -13.85
CA LEU A 148 -2.17 -5.10 -12.88
C LEU A 148 -3.59 -4.80 -13.35
N CYS A 149 -3.82 -3.60 -13.90
CA CYS A 149 -5.12 -3.21 -14.42
C CYS A 149 -5.58 -4.12 -15.58
N VAL A 150 -4.66 -4.50 -16.47
CA VAL A 150 -4.94 -5.45 -17.56
C VAL A 150 -5.29 -6.82 -16.98
N VAL A 151 -4.42 -7.39 -16.12
CA VAL A 151 -4.62 -8.73 -15.56
C VAL A 151 -5.92 -8.83 -14.74
N VAL A 152 -6.24 -7.81 -13.93
CA VAL A 152 -7.48 -7.79 -13.16
C VAL A 152 -8.70 -7.63 -14.08
N GLY A 153 -8.64 -6.75 -15.08
CA GLY A 153 -9.72 -6.58 -16.05
C GLY A 153 -10.05 -7.85 -16.83
N GLU A 154 -9.02 -8.57 -17.28
CA GLU A 154 -9.18 -9.78 -18.10
C GLU A 154 -9.57 -11.02 -17.28
N HIS A 155 -8.97 -11.20 -16.10
CA HIS A 155 -9.12 -12.44 -15.34
C HIS A 155 -10.06 -12.34 -14.14
N PHE A 156 -10.16 -11.15 -13.54
CA PHE A 156 -10.84 -10.91 -12.27
C PHE A 156 -11.78 -9.69 -12.29
N PRO A 157 -12.59 -9.47 -13.34
CA PRO A 157 -13.34 -8.22 -13.46
C PRO A 157 -14.29 -7.94 -12.29
N TYR A 158 -14.81 -9.00 -11.67
CA TYR A 158 -15.73 -8.97 -10.52
C TYR A 158 -15.10 -9.47 -9.21
N GLY A 159 -13.77 -9.41 -9.12
CA GLY A 159 -13.00 -9.89 -7.96
C GLY A 159 -12.56 -11.34 -8.05
N LEU A 160 -12.09 -11.89 -6.93
CA LEU A 160 -11.59 -13.26 -6.84
C LEU A 160 -12.68 -14.28 -7.16
N LYS A 161 -12.32 -15.27 -7.98
CA LYS A 161 -13.15 -16.43 -8.29
C LYS A 161 -12.84 -17.52 -7.27
N TRP A 162 -13.84 -17.89 -6.48
CA TRP A 162 -13.72 -18.90 -5.43
C TRP A 162 -14.22 -20.27 -5.91
N ASN A 163 -13.59 -21.34 -5.43
CA ASN A 163 -14.02 -22.70 -5.75
C ASN A 163 -15.33 -23.04 -5.03
N LYS A 164 -16.43 -23.10 -5.79
CA LYS A 164 -17.77 -23.39 -5.25
C LYS A 164 -17.87 -24.74 -4.51
N ASN A 165 -17.03 -25.70 -4.89
CA ASN A 165 -16.97 -27.03 -4.30
C ASN A 165 -15.77 -27.20 -3.34
N GLY A 166 -15.03 -26.11 -3.09
CA GLY A 166 -13.87 -26.11 -2.21
C GLY A 166 -14.27 -26.24 -0.74
N PRO A 167 -13.40 -26.81 0.11
CA PRO A 167 -13.64 -26.82 1.55
C PRO A 167 -13.69 -25.38 2.10
N LYS A 168 -14.17 -25.22 3.33
CA LYS A 168 -14.09 -23.94 4.03
C LYS A 168 -12.62 -23.53 4.18
N LEU A 169 -12.29 -22.30 3.84
CA LEU A 169 -10.96 -21.75 4.10
C LEU A 169 -10.70 -21.71 5.61
N PRO A 170 -9.65 -22.40 6.12
CA PRO A 170 -9.33 -22.35 7.53
C PRO A 170 -8.93 -20.95 7.95
N LEU A 171 -9.42 -20.50 9.11
CA LEU A 171 -8.99 -19.23 9.66
C LEU A 171 -7.48 -19.26 9.96
N PRO A 172 -6.75 -18.15 9.77
CA PRO A 172 -5.34 -18.10 10.12
C PRO A 172 -5.18 -18.37 11.62
N THR A 173 -4.36 -19.35 11.98
CA THR A 173 -4.13 -19.75 13.38
C THR A 173 -3.15 -18.84 14.11
N VAL A 174 -2.44 -17.97 13.38
CA VAL A 174 -1.49 -17.00 13.93
C VAL A 174 -2.08 -15.60 13.80
N GLU A 175 -2.27 -14.91 14.94
CA GLU A 175 -2.56 -13.47 14.93
C GLU A 175 -1.34 -12.70 14.40
N ILE A 176 -1.43 -12.23 13.15
CA ILE A 176 -0.49 -11.25 12.63
C ILE A 176 -0.88 -9.90 13.23
N ARG A 177 0.06 -9.18 13.86
CA ARG A 177 -0.17 -7.82 14.37
C ARG A 177 0.48 -6.78 13.46
N PRO A 178 -0.04 -5.54 13.39
CA PRO A 178 0.67 -4.45 12.73
C PRO A 178 2.05 -4.26 13.36
N ILE A 179 3.09 -4.12 12.53
CA ILE A 179 4.41 -3.67 13.01
C ILE A 179 4.26 -2.20 13.35
N GLN A 180 4.28 -1.87 14.64
CA GLN A 180 4.32 -0.47 15.08
C GLN A 180 5.71 0.12 14.75
N PRO A 181 5.80 1.39 14.31
CA PRO A 181 7.08 2.08 14.25
C PRO A 181 7.72 2.01 15.64
N LEU A 182 9.00 1.60 15.71
CA LEU A 182 9.79 1.74 16.93
C LEU A 182 9.81 3.23 17.30
N GLN A 183 9.02 3.62 18.30
CA GLN A 183 9.25 4.88 18.99
C GLN A 183 10.59 4.73 19.70
N GLU A 184 11.60 5.48 19.28
CA GLU A 184 12.83 5.62 20.05
C GLU A 184 12.45 6.04 21.48
N VAL A 185 12.61 5.12 22.42
CA VAL A 185 12.51 5.42 23.85
C VAL A 185 13.66 6.37 24.16
N ARG A 186 13.36 7.68 24.18
CA ARG A 186 14.27 8.66 24.79
C ARG A 186 14.32 8.37 26.27
N THR A 187 15.33 7.63 26.71
CA THR A 187 15.68 7.52 28.12
C THR A 187 16.18 8.89 28.60
N ASN A 188 15.30 9.65 29.25
CA ASN A 188 15.69 10.84 30.00
C ASN A 188 16.35 10.40 31.31
N THR A 189 17.68 10.26 31.30
CA THR A 189 18.49 10.34 32.53
C THR A 189 18.99 11.77 32.67
N HIS A 190 18.28 12.59 33.46
CA HIS A 190 18.84 13.83 33.97
C HIS A 190 19.15 13.67 35.46
N GLU A 191 20.44 13.40 35.74
CA GLU A 191 21.04 13.77 37.01
C GLU A 191 21.07 15.29 37.16
N ARG A 192 20.80 15.70 38.39
CA ARG A 192 20.64 17.06 38.88
C ARG A 192 22.02 17.68 39.12
N THR A 193 22.44 18.65 38.33
CA THR A 193 23.31 19.73 38.85
C THR A 193 23.00 21.08 38.20
N SER A 194 22.91 22.08 39.07
CA SER A 194 22.55 23.46 38.83
C SER A 194 23.68 24.24 38.15
N LYS A 195 23.37 25.07 37.15
CA LYS A 195 23.89 26.45 36.99
C LYS A 195 23.16 27.19 35.86
N LYS A 196 22.90 28.46 36.13
CA LYS A 196 22.00 29.40 35.46
C LYS A 196 22.74 30.18 34.36
N ALA A 197 22.16 30.32 33.17
CA ALA A 197 22.48 31.36 32.19
C ALA A 197 21.23 31.69 31.34
N LEU A 198 21.15 32.93 30.87
CA LEU A 198 19.92 33.66 30.55
C LEU A 198 19.85 34.03 29.03
N HIS A 199 18.65 33.87 28.45
CA HIS A 199 18.11 34.39 27.15
C HIS A 199 18.47 33.69 25.81
N PRO A 200 17.64 33.83 24.74
CA PRO A 200 16.19 34.10 24.63
C PRO A 200 15.41 33.02 23.84
N LYS A 201 14.07 33.06 23.95
CA LYS A 201 13.10 32.11 23.36
C LYS A 201 13.17 32.07 21.82
N LEU A 202 13.40 30.89 21.23
CA LEU A 202 12.94 30.54 19.88
C LEU A 202 11.61 29.78 19.98
N SER A 203 10.65 30.20 19.16
CA SER A 203 9.31 29.63 19.01
C SER A 203 9.35 28.12 18.72
N VAL A 204 8.62 27.36 19.53
CA VAL A 204 8.30 25.95 19.31
C VAL A 204 7.45 25.84 18.04
N GLN A 205 8.03 25.29 16.98
CA GLN A 205 7.28 24.85 15.81
C GLN A 205 6.82 23.42 16.08
N SER A 206 5.50 23.25 16.17
CA SER A 206 4.80 22.01 16.45
C SER A 206 5.31 20.87 15.54
N GLN A 207 5.70 19.75 16.16
CA GLN A 207 5.88 18.48 15.47
C GLN A 207 4.57 18.10 14.77
N PRO A 208 4.59 17.62 13.52
CA PRO A 208 3.38 17.08 12.89
C PRO A 208 3.01 15.73 13.52
N ASP A 209 1.72 15.55 13.77
CA ASP A 209 1.15 14.38 14.44
C ASP A 209 1.53 13.05 13.75
N PRO A 210 1.74 11.96 14.53
CA PRO A 210 1.94 10.63 13.97
C PRO A 210 0.71 10.21 13.15
N VAL A 211 0.94 9.46 12.07
CA VAL A 211 -0.13 8.93 11.20
C VAL A 211 -1.11 8.12 12.06
N ASP A 212 -2.36 8.58 12.13
CA ASP A 212 -3.43 7.89 12.83
C ASP A 212 -3.84 6.65 12.04
N VAL A 213 -3.30 5.51 12.45
CA VAL A 213 -3.59 4.19 11.88
C VAL A 213 -5.09 3.89 11.93
N THR A 214 -5.82 4.45 12.89
CA THR A 214 -7.29 4.34 12.99
C THR A 214 -7.99 5.03 11.83
N LYS A 215 -7.51 6.22 11.45
CA LYS A 215 -8.03 6.96 10.28
C LYS A 215 -7.74 6.20 8.99
N LEU A 216 -6.57 5.59 8.87
CA LEU A 216 -6.23 4.76 7.72
C LEU A 216 -7.12 3.50 7.63
N PHE A 217 -7.37 2.81 8.76
CA PHE A 217 -8.36 1.72 8.79
C PHE A 217 -9.77 2.19 8.45
N ALA A 218 -10.17 3.37 8.93
CA ALA A 218 -11.46 3.96 8.58
C ALA A 218 -11.55 4.30 7.09
N GLU A 219 -10.50 4.86 6.48
CA GLU A 219 -10.43 5.15 5.04
C GLU A 219 -10.45 3.86 4.20
N LEU A 220 -9.71 2.82 4.61
CA LEU A 220 -9.74 1.49 3.99
C LEU A 220 -11.14 0.86 4.06
N ALA A 221 -11.77 0.88 5.24
CA ALA A 221 -13.12 0.35 5.44
C ALA A 221 -14.18 1.17 4.69
N ASN A 222 -14.00 2.50 4.56
CA ASN A 222 -14.93 3.37 3.86
C ASN A 222 -14.81 3.20 2.33
N ALA A 223 -13.60 3.04 1.80
CA ALA A 223 -13.39 2.68 0.40
C ALA A 223 -14.10 1.37 0.03
N HIS A 224 -14.09 0.38 0.94
CA HIS A 224 -14.83 -0.88 0.76
C HIS A 224 -16.35 -0.74 0.84
N LYS A 225 -16.87 0.22 1.61
CA LYS A 225 -18.32 0.51 1.69
C LYS A 225 -18.83 1.25 0.46
N ASN A 226 -18.08 2.22 -0.08
CA ASN A 226 -18.50 3.01 -1.23
C ASN A 226 -18.57 2.20 -2.54
N LEU A 227 -17.89 1.06 -2.62
CA LEU A 227 -17.98 0.13 -3.74
C LEU A 227 -19.18 -0.84 -3.65
N ARG A 228 -19.89 -0.89 -2.51
CA ARG A 228 -21.12 -1.69 -2.34
C ARG A 228 -22.36 -1.03 -2.95
N HIS A 229 -22.24 0.19 -3.48
CA HIS A 229 -23.31 0.95 -4.10
C HIS A 229 -23.12 1.09 -5.62
N ILE A 230 -23.13 -0.02 -6.36
CA ILE A 230 -23.57 -0.01 -7.76
C ILE A 230 -24.82 -0.87 -7.81
N SER A 231 -25.98 -0.21 -7.80
CA SER A 231 -27.27 -0.88 -8.01
C SER A 231 -27.28 -1.49 -9.41
N VAL A 232 -27.76 -2.73 -9.53
CA VAL A 232 -27.88 -3.50 -10.78
C VAL A 232 -29.05 -2.97 -11.65
N SER A 233 -29.27 -1.65 -11.69
CA SER A 233 -30.47 -1.07 -12.31
C SER A 233 -30.19 -0.25 -13.57
N ASP A 234 -28.93 -0.03 -13.97
CA ASP A 234 -28.60 0.81 -15.14
C ASP A 234 -27.89 0.04 -16.26
N ILE A 235 -28.25 -1.23 -16.48
CA ILE A 235 -27.96 -1.94 -17.73
C ILE A 235 -29.24 -2.64 -18.19
N LEU A 236 -30.10 -1.88 -18.86
CA LEU A 236 -31.07 -2.37 -19.83
C LEU A 236 -30.72 -1.75 -21.19
#